data_AF-A0AAE4FRV8-F1
#
_entry.id   AF-A0AAE4FRV8-F1
#
_cell.length_a   1.000
_cell.length_b   1.000
_cell.length_c   1.000
_cell.angle_alpha   90.00
_cell.angle_beta   90.00
_cell.angle_gamma   90.00
#
_symmetry.space_group_name_H-M   'P 1'
#
loop_
_entity.id
_entity.type
_entity.pdbx_description
1 polymer ?
#
loop_
_entity_poly.entity_id
_entity_poly.type
_entity_poly.pdbx_seq_one_letter_code
_entity_poly.pdbx_strand_id
1 'polypeptide(L)' 'MSQVNFAAMTLDEVKAYFLSHRDDKAAFHAYMDKLNESGRAILIDPADPLSEQNAITQMQQRLSQTT' A
#
# COMPACT_ATOMS: atom_id res chain seq x y z
N MET A 1 26.97 1.92 1.40
CA MET A 1 25.62 1.98 0.79
C MET A 1 24.71 2.57 1.85
N SER A 2 24.13 3.75 1.60
CA SER A 2 23.19 4.37 2.54
C SER A 2 21.89 3.57 2.52
N GLN A 3 21.69 2.73 3.53
CA GLN A 3 20.48 1.93 3.67
C GLN A 3 19.35 2.88 4.09
N VAL A 4 18.51 3.27 3.14
CA VAL A 4 17.36 4.14 3.41
C VAL A 4 16.39 3.40 4.32
N ASN A 5 16.10 3.96 5.48
CA ASN A 5 15.22 3.33 6.45
C ASN A 5 13.76 3.68 6.14
N PHE A 6 13.17 2.93 5.21
CA PHE A 6 11.78 3.12 4.83
C PHE A 6 10.82 2.90 6.00
N ALA A 7 11.14 2.06 6.99
CA ALA A 7 10.27 1.82 8.14
C ALA A 7 10.00 3.10 8.94
N ALA A 8 11.01 3.97 9.07
CA ALA A 8 10.91 5.26 9.77
C ALA A 8 10.20 6.36 8.97
N MET A 9 10.03 6.18 7.66
CA MET A 9 9.39 7.16 6.77
C MET A 9 7.86 7.00 6.76
N THR A 10 7.13 8.07 6.46
CA THR A 10 5.69 8.01 6.21
C THR A 10 5.39 7.43 4.82
N LEU A 11 4.15 6.97 4.59
CA LEU A 11 3.72 6.44 3.28
C LEU A 11 4.01 7.42 2.13
N ASP A 12 3.82 8.72 2.37
CA ASP A 12 4.03 9.76 1.35
C ASP A 12 5.53 9.97 1.05
N GLU A 13 6.37 9.90 2.08
CA GLU A 13 7.84 9.95 1.92
C GLU A 13 8.38 8.75 1.17
N VAL A 14 7.92 7.53 1.49
CA VAL A 14 8.32 6.32 0.75
C VAL A 14 7.81 6.38 -0.69
N LYS A 15 6.62 6.93 -0.93
CA LYS A 15 6.07 7.16 -2.27
C LYS A 15 6.92 8.15 -3.07
N ALA A 16 7.27 9.30 -2.49
CA ALA A 16 8.10 10.32 -3.14
C ALA A 16 9.49 9.77 -3.50
N TYR A 17 10.07 8.98 -2.59
CA TYR A 17 11.33 8.29 -2.84
C TYR A 17 11.20 7.28 -3.98
N PHE A 18 10.21 6.39 -3.95
CA PHE A 18 9.96 5.42 -5.02
C PHE A 18 9.74 6.09 -6.39
N LEU A 19 8.99 7.19 -6.43
CA LEU A 19 8.76 7.95 -7.67
C LEU A 19 10.04 8.54 -8.26
N SER A 20 10.99 8.91 -7.40
CA SER A 20 12.31 9.42 -7.78
C SER A 20 13.32 8.31 -8.08
N HIS A 21 13.14 7.12 -7.50
CA HIS A 21 14.00 5.95 -7.61
C HIS A 21 13.21 4.72 -8.10
N ARG A 22 12.63 4.82 -9.29
CA ARG A 22 11.74 3.77 -9.84
C ARG A 22 12.42 2.42 -10.08
N ASP A 23 13.74 2.41 -10.23
CA ASP A 23 14.54 1.19 -10.38
C ASP A 23 14.80 0.48 -9.03
N ASP A 24 14.56 1.18 -7.92
CA ASP A 24 14.76 0.67 -6.57
C ASP A 24 13.57 -0.22 -6.15
N LYS A 25 13.76 -1.53 -6.33
CA LYS A 25 12.77 -2.55 -5.92
C LYS A 25 12.53 -2.56 -4.40
N ALA A 26 13.51 -2.17 -3.59
CA ALA A 26 13.34 -2.11 -2.14
C ALA A 26 12.39 -0.96 -1.76
N ALA A 27 12.48 0.18 -2.44
CA ALA A 27 11.53 1.28 -2.29
C ALA A 27 10.11 0.88 -2.70
N PHE A 28 9.96 0.12 -3.79
CA PHE A 28 8.65 -0.41 -4.22
C PHE A 28 8.03 -1.34 -3.17
N HIS A 29 8.81 -2.31 -2.66
CA HIS A 29 8.32 -3.23 -1.62
C HIS A 29 7.96 -2.48 -0.33
N ALA A 30 8.78 -1.51 0.09
CA ALA A 30 8.47 -0.71 1.27
C ALA A 30 7.22 0.17 1.10
N TYR A 31 6.97 0.69 -0.11
CA TYR A 31 5.75 1.43 -0.42
C TYR A 31 4.52 0.53 -0.34
N MET A 32 4.59 -0.68 -0.93
CA MET A 32 3.51 -1.66 -0.88
C MET A 32 3.20 -2.12 0.54
N ASP A 33 4.24 -2.39 1.34
CA ASP A 33 4.10 -2.82 2.73
C ASP A 33 3.39 -1.74 3.58
N LYS A 34 3.83 -0.48 3.50
CA LYS A 34 3.14 0.63 4.17
C LYS A 34 1.74 0.90 3.63
N LEU A 35 1.50 0.68 2.34
CA LEU A 35 0.17 0.85 1.75
C LEU A 35 -0.79 -0.22 2.30
N ASN A 36 -0.29 -1.43 2.53
CA ASN A 36 -1.01 -2.50 3.21
C ASN A 36 -1.26 -2.16 4.69
N GLU A 37 -0.22 -1.77 5.45
CA GLU A 37 -0.35 -1.39 6.87
C GLU A 37 -1.31 -0.22 7.10
N SER A 38 -1.33 0.75 6.19
CA SER A 38 -2.23 1.91 6.29
C SER A 38 -3.70 1.57 6.05
N GLY A 39 -4.03 0.33 5.68
CA GLY A 39 -5.40 -0.11 5.40
C GLY A 39 -6.07 0.65 4.24
N ARG A 40 -5.25 1.29 3.39
CA ARG A 40 -5.65 2.00 2.17
C ARG A 40 -5.51 1.12 0.93
N ALA A 41 -4.65 0.10 0.97
CA ALA A 41 -4.61 -0.92 -0.06
C ALA A 41 -5.83 -1.82 0.04
N ILE A 42 -6.61 -1.88 -1.04
CA ILE A 42 -7.53 -2.98 -1.24
C ILE A 42 -6.76 -4.04 -1.99
N LEU A 43 -6.20 -4.99 -1.23
CA LEU A 43 -5.49 -6.14 -1.78
C LEU A 43 -6.52 -7.17 -2.23
N ILE A 44 -6.42 -7.58 -3.49
CA ILE A 44 -7.14 -8.73 -4.02
C ILE A 44 -6.11 -9.84 -4.15
N ASP A 45 -6.22 -10.83 -3.29
CA ASP A 45 -5.48 -12.07 -3.37
C ASP A 45 -6.22 -13.03 -4.32
N PRO A 46 -5.61 -13.44 -5.45
CA PRO A 46 -6.26 -14.30 -6.43
C PRO A 46 -6.33 -15.78 -6.00
N ALA A 47 -5.66 -16.16 -4.91
CA ALA A 47 -5.73 -17.51 -4.34
C ALA A 47 -6.84 -17.63 -3.28
N ASP A 48 -7.32 -16.51 -2.73
CA ASP A 48 -8.42 -16.45 -1.78
C ASP A 48 -9.74 -16.04 -2.46
N PRO A 49 -10.74 -16.95 -2.56
CA PRO A 49 -12.03 -16.67 -3.21
C PRO A 49 -12.91 -15.67 -2.44
N LEU A 50 -12.55 -15.33 -1.20
CA LEU A 50 -13.20 -14.29 -0.40
C LEU A 50 -12.53 -12.92 -0.58
N SER A 51 -11.36 -12.86 -1.23
CA SER A 51 -10.57 -11.63 -1.33
C SER A 51 -11.25 -10.58 -2.18
N GLU A 52 -11.87 -11.00 -3.29
CA GLU A 52 -12.69 -10.14 -4.14
C GLU A 52 -13.90 -9.59 -3.37
N GLN A 53 -14.56 -10.42 -2.57
CA GLN A 53 -15.70 -9.98 -1.75
C GLN A 53 -15.28 -9.00 -0.66
N ASN A 54 -14.19 -9.29 0.05
CA ASN A 54 -13.61 -8.41 1.06
C ASN A 54 -13.19 -7.06 0.46
N ALA A 55 -12.63 -7.07 -0.74
CA ALA A 55 -12.28 -5.87 -1.48
C ALA A 55 -13.52 -5.01 -1.79
N ILE A 56 -14.59 -5.63 -2.29
CA ILE A 56 -15.86 -4.93 -2.57
C ILE A 56 -16.46 -4.35 -1.28
N THR A 57 -16.49 -5.12 -0.19
CA THR A 57 -16.99 -4.64 1.11
C THR A 57 -16.19 -3.46 1.63
N GLN A 58 -14.86 -3.51 1.55
CA GLN A 58 -14.01 -2.38 1.97
C GLN A 58 -14.25 -1.14 1.12
N MET A 59 -14.44 -1.26 -0.20
CA MET A 59 -14.81 -0.12 -1.06
C MET A 59 -16.15 0.49 -0.65
N GLN A 60 -17.16 -0.33 -0.39
CA GLN A 60 -18.49 0.13 0.04
C GLN A 60 -18.43 0.85 1.38
N GLN A 61 -17.68 0.33 2.35
CA GLN A 61 -17.52 0.99 3.65
C GLN A 61 -16.88 2.37 3.53
N ARG A 62 -15.86 2.51 2.67
CA ARG A 62 -15.21 3.81 2.42
C ARG A 62 -16.16 4.82 1.76
N LEU A 63 -16.98 4.38 0.82
CA LEU A 63 -17.98 5.24 0.16
C LEU A 63 -19.05 5.73 1.16
N SER A 64 -19.55 4.84 2.02
CA SER A 64 -20.58 5.17 3.01
C SER A 64 -20.10 6.09 4.14
N GLN A 65 -18.79 6.17 4.40
CA GLN A 65 -18.21 7.07 5.42
C GLN A 65 -18.00 8.51 4.91
N THR A 66 -18.42 8.82 3.68
CA THR A 66 -18.25 10.15 3.05
C THR A 66 -19.56 10.96 2.99
N THR A 67 -20.58 10.59 3.77
CA THR A 67 -21.87 11.29 3.92
C THR A 67 -22.11 11.64 5.37
#